data_AF-A0A957L698-F1
#
_entry.id   AF-A0A957L698-F1
#
_cell.length_a   1.000
_cell.length_b   1.000
_cell.length_c   1.000
_cell.angle_alpha   90.00
_cell.angle_beta   90.00
_cell.angle_gamma   90.00
#
_symmetry.space_group_name_H-M   'P 1'
#
loop_
_entity.id
_entity.type
_entity.pdbx_description
1 polymer ?
#
loop_
_entity_poly.entity_id
_entity_poly.type
_entity_poly.pdbx_seq_one_letter_code
_entity_poly.pdbx_strand_id
1 'polypeptide(L)'
;MTAEYILVCVAWPYANADIHQGNVTGSYLPADIYARFHRLQGNHVLMVSGSDSHGTPVTVKADEEGKTPREVFETYHARFLELFQRLGLTYDLFTHTDTENHHKVSQDLFLNLKANGYLYTKVTQQMYSPTADRFLPDRYVEGTCPVCGYTRARGDQCDNCNTLFESAAELLEPRSKLDDSALTMRDTEHYFIDLPKLAELGLAEWIQTDKEHWRPQVLNFTRNFIIDEGL
;
A
#
# COMPACT_ATOMS: atom_id res chain seq x y z
N MET A 1 27.35 0.82 -28.81
CA MET A 1 26.66 0.11 -27.72
C MET A 1 25.38 -0.47 -28.29
N THR A 2 25.03 -1.72 -27.99
CA THR A 2 23.76 -2.33 -28.40
C THR A 2 22.63 -1.72 -27.57
N ALA A 3 21.46 -1.48 -28.18
CA ALA A 3 20.29 -0.99 -27.45
C ALA A 3 19.88 -1.96 -26.34
N GLU A 4 19.53 -1.43 -25.17
CA GLU A 4 19.09 -2.20 -24.00
C GLU A 4 17.56 -2.18 -23.85
N TYR A 5 17.01 -3.15 -23.12
CA TYR A 5 15.61 -3.17 -22.69
C TYR A 5 15.51 -2.70 -21.24
N ILE A 6 14.75 -1.64 -20.99
CA ILE A 6 14.67 -0.98 -19.68
C ILE A 6 13.22 -0.89 -19.24
N LEU A 7 12.93 -1.47 -18.07
CA LEU A 7 11.64 -1.36 -17.40
C LEU A 7 11.72 -0.27 -16.32
N VAL A 8 10.85 0.74 -16.41
CA VAL A 8 10.71 1.81 -15.42
C VAL A 8 9.36 1.66 -14.73
N CYS A 9 9.37 1.05 -13.55
CA CYS A 9 8.17 0.90 -12.72
C CYS A 9 8.04 2.09 -11.78
N VAL A 10 6.96 2.84 -11.90
CA VAL A 10 6.70 4.02 -11.06
C VAL A 10 5.64 3.68 -10.02
N ALA A 11 5.87 4.13 -8.78
CA ALA A 11 4.95 3.91 -7.66
C ALA A 11 3.52 4.32 -8.02
N TRP A 12 2.55 3.48 -7.65
CA TRP A 12 1.16 3.64 -8.03
C TRP A 12 0.50 4.64 -7.07
N PRO A 13 -0.04 5.79 -7.54
CA PRO A 13 -0.82 6.68 -6.68
C PRO A 13 -2.05 5.97 -6.13
N TYR A 14 -2.29 6.18 -4.83
CA TYR A 14 -3.48 5.67 -4.15
C TYR A 14 -4.71 6.48 -4.56
N ALA A 15 -5.76 5.80 -5.04
CA ALA A 15 -6.88 6.43 -5.75
C ALA A 15 -7.99 6.95 -4.82
N ASN A 16 -7.61 7.72 -3.79
CA ASN A 16 -8.54 8.33 -2.84
C ASN A 16 -8.27 9.83 -2.57
N ALA A 17 -7.23 10.39 -3.19
CA ALA A 17 -6.77 11.76 -2.94
C ALA A 17 -6.06 12.31 -4.17
N ASP A 18 -6.06 13.64 -4.31
CA ASP A 18 -5.37 14.31 -5.42
C ASP A 18 -3.84 14.29 -5.21
N ILE A 19 -3.12 14.18 -6.31
CA ILE A 19 -1.65 14.20 -6.32
C ILE A 19 -1.12 15.61 -6.03
N HIS A 20 -0.18 15.71 -5.09
CA HIS A 20 0.49 16.97 -4.76
C HIS A 20 1.91 17.03 -5.34
N GLN A 21 2.54 18.22 -5.27
CA GLN A 21 3.86 18.47 -5.86
C GLN A 21 4.93 17.49 -5.36
N GLY A 22 4.92 17.14 -4.08
CA GLY A 22 5.83 16.13 -3.51
C GLY A 22 5.76 14.76 -4.18
N ASN A 23 4.58 14.27 -4.61
CA ASN A 23 4.50 13.00 -5.34
C ASN A 23 5.09 13.14 -6.75
N VAL A 24 4.81 14.28 -7.40
CA VAL A 24 5.35 14.59 -8.74
C VAL A 24 6.86 14.63 -8.71
N THR A 25 7.46 15.39 -7.80
CA THR A 25 8.92 15.53 -7.71
C THR A 25 9.60 14.30 -7.12
N GLY A 26 8.90 13.53 -6.29
CA GLY A 26 9.44 12.34 -5.63
C GLY A 26 9.44 11.07 -6.48
N SER A 27 8.42 10.88 -7.32
CA SER A 27 8.19 9.60 -8.01
C SER A 27 7.99 9.75 -9.52
N TYR A 28 7.15 10.68 -9.96
CA TYR A 28 6.68 10.69 -11.36
C TYR A 28 7.64 11.40 -12.31
N LEU A 29 8.08 12.60 -11.96
CA LEU A 29 8.98 13.40 -12.78
C LEU A 29 10.38 12.78 -12.91
N PRO A 30 11.02 12.27 -11.83
CA PRO A 30 12.33 11.61 -11.97
C PRO A 30 12.28 10.40 -12.89
N ALA A 31 11.21 9.60 -12.83
CA ALA A 31 11.03 8.44 -13.68
C ALA A 31 10.85 8.83 -15.15
N ASP A 32 10.09 9.88 -15.45
CA ASP A 32 9.92 10.40 -16.81
C ASP A 32 11.25 10.93 -17.39
N ILE A 33 12.03 11.68 -16.60
CA ILE A 33 13.37 12.14 -17.00
C ILE A 33 14.28 10.95 -17.34
N TYR A 34 14.29 9.92 -16.49
CA TYR A 34 15.09 8.72 -16.70
C TYR A 34 14.66 7.94 -17.95
N ALA A 35 13.35 7.75 -18.13
CA ALA A 35 12.80 7.08 -19.30
C ALA A 35 13.15 7.82 -20.60
N ARG A 36 12.99 9.15 -20.62
CA ARG A 36 13.35 9.99 -21.77
C ARG A 36 14.83 9.93 -22.09
N PHE A 37 15.69 10.00 -21.07
CA PHE A 37 17.13 9.88 -21.24
C PHE A 37 17.49 8.56 -21.96
N HIS A 38 16.95 7.43 -21.50
CA HIS A 38 17.23 6.14 -22.12
C HIS A 38 16.65 5.98 -23.52
N ARG A 39 15.44 6.50 -23.77
CA ARG A 39 14.87 6.56 -25.13
C ARG A 39 15.78 7.37 -26.07
N LEU A 40 16.32 8.50 -25.62
CA LEU A 40 17.26 9.33 -26.40
C LEU A 40 18.61 8.64 -26.64
N GLN A 41 19.07 7.77 -25.73
CA GLN A 41 20.24 6.93 -25.93
C GLN A 41 20.00 5.77 -26.93
N GLY A 42 18.77 5.59 -27.41
CA GLY A 42 18.39 4.52 -28.34
C GLY A 42 17.96 3.22 -27.66
N ASN A 43 17.73 3.21 -26.34
CA ASN A 43 17.25 2.03 -25.63
C ASN A 43 15.72 1.84 -25.81
N HIS A 44 15.28 0.60 -25.66
CA HIS A 44 13.88 0.21 -25.62
C HIS A 44 13.35 0.36 -24.19
N VAL A 45 12.58 1.41 -23.94
CA VAL A 45 12.07 1.72 -22.60
C VAL A 45 10.58 1.41 -22.50
N LEU A 46 10.19 0.73 -21.42
CA LEU A 46 8.81 0.54 -21.00
C LEU A 46 8.61 1.18 -19.62
N MET A 47 7.96 2.34 -19.57
CA MET A 47 7.63 3.07 -18.36
C MET A 47 6.17 2.84 -17.98
N VAL A 48 5.94 2.20 -16.84
CA VAL A 48 4.61 1.75 -16.41
C VAL A 48 4.26 2.21 -15.00
N SER A 49 2.97 2.42 -14.79
CA SER A 49 2.37 2.66 -13.47
C SER A 49 0.87 2.39 -13.53
N GLY A 50 0.15 2.79 -12.49
CA GLY A 50 -1.31 2.77 -12.48
C GLY A 50 -1.87 3.34 -11.18
N SER A 51 -3.20 3.40 -11.11
CA SER A 51 -3.91 3.76 -9.88
C SER A 51 -4.06 2.55 -8.96
N ASP A 52 -3.65 2.68 -7.70
CA ASP A 52 -4.00 1.70 -6.68
C ASP A 52 -5.44 1.95 -6.21
N SER A 53 -6.36 1.06 -6.61
CA SER A 53 -7.81 1.20 -6.45
C SER A 53 -8.38 0.43 -5.25
N HIS A 54 -7.56 -0.30 -4.49
CA HIS A 54 -8.03 -1.18 -3.42
C HIS A 54 -7.71 -0.65 -2.03
N GLY A 55 -8.31 -1.25 -0.99
CA GLY A 55 -7.97 -1.01 0.41
C GLY A 55 -8.88 -0.01 1.14
N THR A 56 -8.68 0.03 2.46
CA THR A 56 -9.51 0.80 3.41
C THR A 56 -9.62 2.29 3.07
N PRO A 57 -8.54 3.02 2.72
CA PRO A 57 -8.71 4.44 2.45
C PRO A 57 -9.54 4.80 1.20
N VAL A 58 -9.67 3.92 0.19
CA VAL A 58 -10.65 4.09 -0.91
C VAL A 58 -12.07 3.87 -0.40
N THR A 59 -12.30 2.84 0.43
CA THR A 59 -13.65 2.57 0.97
C THR A 59 -14.11 3.66 1.94
N VAL A 60 -13.22 4.20 2.77
CA VAL A 60 -13.54 5.34 3.66
C VAL A 60 -13.95 6.55 2.82
N LYS A 61 -13.20 6.86 1.76
CA LYS A 61 -13.53 7.98 0.86
C LYS A 61 -14.87 7.77 0.15
N ALA A 62 -15.18 6.53 -0.24
CA ALA A 62 -16.45 6.17 -0.83
C ALA A 62 -17.63 6.38 0.13
N ASP A 63 -17.48 5.95 1.38
CA ASP A 63 -18.48 6.19 2.44
C ASP A 63 -18.66 7.69 2.70
N GLU A 64 -17.57 8.47 2.75
CA GLU A 64 -17.60 9.94 2.91
C GLU A 64 -18.32 10.66 1.77
N GLU A 65 -18.14 10.20 0.52
CA GLU A 65 -18.74 10.82 -0.67
C GLU A 65 -20.14 10.28 -1.00
N GLY A 66 -20.61 9.25 -0.28
CA GLY A 66 -21.86 8.55 -0.62
C GLY A 66 -21.81 7.88 -1.98
N LYS A 67 -20.63 7.37 -2.37
CA LYS A 67 -20.35 6.71 -3.65
C LYS A 67 -19.91 5.28 -3.44
N THR A 68 -19.86 4.49 -4.50
CA THR A 68 -19.19 3.20 -4.49
C THR A 68 -17.67 3.37 -4.53
N PRO A 69 -16.88 2.42 -3.98
CA PRO A 69 -15.41 2.42 -4.10
C PRO A 69 -14.93 2.52 -5.55
N ARG A 70 -15.69 1.92 -6.48
CA ARG A 70 -15.43 1.98 -7.91
C ARG A 70 -15.53 3.40 -8.46
N GLU A 71 -16.64 4.07 -8.21
CA GLU A 71 -16.84 5.46 -8.67
C GLU A 71 -15.77 6.40 -8.11
N VAL A 72 -15.33 6.18 -6.87
CA VAL A 72 -14.24 6.96 -6.25
C VAL A 72 -12.94 6.73 -7.00
N PHE A 73 -12.46 5.49 -7.13
CA PHE A 73 -11.16 5.26 -7.76
C PHE A 73 -11.18 5.66 -9.24
N GLU A 74 -12.29 5.44 -9.96
CA GLU A 74 -12.43 5.85 -11.37
C GLU A 74 -12.36 7.38 -11.52
N THR A 75 -12.95 8.12 -10.58
CA THR A 75 -12.84 9.59 -10.53
C THR A 75 -11.38 10.03 -10.37
N TYR A 76 -10.66 9.47 -9.40
CA TYR A 76 -9.26 9.83 -9.17
C TYR A 76 -8.34 9.36 -10.29
N HIS A 77 -8.58 8.17 -10.85
CA HIS A 77 -7.84 7.65 -12.00
C HIS A 77 -7.92 8.60 -13.20
N ALA A 78 -9.12 9.09 -13.54
CA ALA A 78 -9.29 10.06 -14.61
C ALA A 78 -8.53 11.37 -14.34
N ARG A 79 -8.55 11.87 -13.10
CA ARG A 79 -7.80 13.07 -12.69
C ARG A 79 -6.29 12.88 -12.78
N PHE A 80 -5.78 11.71 -12.39
CA PHE A 80 -4.36 11.40 -12.48
C PHE A 80 -3.91 11.37 -13.94
N LEU A 81 -4.68 10.73 -14.82
CA LEU A 81 -4.41 10.72 -16.26
C LEU A 81 -4.37 12.15 -16.83
N GLU A 82 -5.36 12.99 -16.52
CA GLU A 82 -5.37 14.39 -16.97
C GLU A 82 -4.14 15.15 -16.45
N LEU A 83 -3.83 15.04 -15.17
CA LEU A 83 -2.68 15.69 -14.55
C LEU A 83 -1.37 15.27 -15.24
N PHE A 84 -1.15 13.97 -15.42
CA PHE A 84 0.07 13.45 -16.02
C PHE A 84 0.21 13.84 -17.49
N GLN A 85 -0.88 13.87 -18.25
CA GLN A 85 -0.89 14.39 -19.61
C GLN A 85 -0.54 15.88 -19.65
N ARG A 86 -1.12 16.69 -18.75
CA ARG A 86 -0.84 18.13 -18.66
C ARG A 86 0.59 18.45 -18.22
N LEU A 87 1.18 17.61 -17.37
CA LEU A 87 2.60 17.68 -17.00
C LEU A 87 3.54 17.17 -18.10
N GLY A 88 3.00 16.54 -19.14
CA GLY A 88 3.78 15.98 -20.24
C GLY A 88 4.54 14.70 -19.86
N LEU A 89 4.06 13.93 -18.88
CA LEU A 89 4.65 12.64 -18.54
C LEU A 89 4.36 11.59 -19.62
N THR A 90 5.30 10.69 -19.86
CA THR A 90 5.31 9.77 -21.01
C THR A 90 5.29 8.30 -20.60
N TYR A 91 4.29 7.93 -19.80
CA TYR A 91 3.99 6.53 -19.52
C TYR A 91 3.65 5.78 -20.81
N ASP A 92 4.20 4.58 -20.97
CA ASP A 92 3.81 3.65 -22.03
C ASP A 92 2.51 2.91 -21.65
N LEU A 93 2.32 2.64 -20.35
CA LEU A 93 1.07 2.12 -19.81
C LEU A 93 0.79 2.73 -18.42
N PHE A 94 -0.39 3.32 -18.27
CA PHE A 94 -0.93 3.73 -16.98
C PHE A 94 -2.29 3.05 -16.77
N THR A 95 -2.33 2.03 -15.90
CA THR A 95 -3.52 1.17 -15.68
C THR A 95 -4.13 1.40 -14.28
N HIS A 96 -4.85 0.43 -13.72
CA HIS A 96 -5.32 0.40 -12.34
C HIS A 96 -5.34 -1.04 -11.79
N THR A 97 -5.44 -1.20 -10.46
CA THR A 97 -5.39 -2.53 -9.82
C THR A 97 -6.71 -3.30 -9.91
N ASP A 98 -7.85 -2.65 -10.14
CA ASP A 98 -9.15 -3.30 -10.42
C ASP A 98 -9.25 -3.78 -11.88
N THR A 99 -8.31 -4.62 -12.33
CA THR A 99 -8.32 -5.23 -13.67
C THR A 99 -8.30 -6.75 -13.58
N GLU A 100 -8.90 -7.42 -14.57
CA GLU A 100 -8.91 -8.90 -14.63
C GLU A 100 -7.49 -9.47 -14.57
N ASN A 101 -6.53 -8.85 -15.26
CA ASN A 101 -5.14 -9.26 -15.24
C ASN A 101 -4.53 -9.15 -13.83
N HIS A 102 -4.77 -8.03 -13.14
CA HIS A 102 -4.26 -7.86 -11.78
C HIS A 102 -4.90 -8.86 -10.81
N HIS A 103 -6.23 -9.07 -10.90
CA HIS A 103 -6.92 -10.07 -10.08
C HIS A 103 -6.32 -11.46 -10.25
N LYS A 104 -6.11 -11.87 -11.51
CA LYS A 104 -5.51 -13.17 -11.82
C LYS A 104 -4.09 -13.29 -11.28
N VAL A 105 -3.21 -12.34 -11.56
CA VAL A 105 -1.80 -12.40 -11.11
C VAL A 105 -1.70 -12.39 -9.59
N SER A 106 -2.50 -11.57 -8.90
CA SER A 106 -2.51 -11.52 -7.43
C SER A 106 -3.01 -12.83 -6.81
N GLN A 107 -4.07 -13.42 -7.37
CA GLN A 107 -4.56 -14.74 -6.95
C GLN A 107 -3.54 -15.85 -7.21
N ASP A 108 -2.91 -15.84 -8.39
CA ASP A 108 -1.87 -16.81 -8.76
C ASP A 108 -0.68 -16.70 -7.80
N LEU A 109 -0.23 -15.48 -7.46
CA LEU A 109 0.84 -15.28 -6.48
C LEU A 109 0.47 -15.86 -5.11
N PHE A 110 -0.73 -15.53 -4.60
CA PHE A 110 -1.22 -16.05 -3.33
C PHE A 110 -1.30 -17.58 -3.31
N LEU A 111 -1.89 -18.18 -4.35
CA LEU A 111 -2.06 -19.62 -4.44
C LEU A 111 -0.71 -20.35 -4.56
N ASN A 112 0.25 -19.78 -5.28
CA ASN A 112 1.60 -20.34 -5.36
C ASN A 112 2.34 -20.22 -4.02
N LEU A 113 2.28 -19.09 -3.33
CA LEU A 113 2.87 -18.94 -1.99
C LEU A 113 2.26 -19.95 -1.02
N LYS A 114 0.94 -20.14 -1.06
CA LYS A 114 0.22 -21.14 -0.27
C LYS A 114 0.69 -22.56 -0.59
N ALA A 115 0.73 -22.93 -1.87
CA ALA A 115 1.09 -24.28 -2.31
C ALA A 115 2.53 -24.65 -1.96
N ASN A 116 3.44 -23.67 -1.95
CA ASN A 116 4.84 -23.86 -1.57
C ASN A 116 5.11 -23.69 -0.06
N GLY A 117 4.06 -23.51 0.76
CA GLY A 117 4.16 -23.42 2.21
C GLY A 117 4.85 -22.15 2.71
N TYR A 118 4.69 -21.03 1.99
CA TYR A 118 5.13 -19.70 2.42
C TYR A 118 4.02 -18.90 3.10
N LEU A 119 2.82 -19.45 3.18
CA LEU A 119 1.72 -18.87 3.93
C LEU A 119 1.37 -19.78 5.11
N TYR A 120 1.13 -19.18 6.26
CA TYR A 120 0.54 -19.84 7.44
C TYR A 120 -0.71 -19.08 7.88
N THR A 121 -1.63 -19.79 8.57
CA THR A 121 -2.80 -19.14 9.15
C THR A 121 -2.58 -18.84 10.62
N LYS A 122 -3.16 -17.74 11.09
CA LYS A 122 -3.22 -17.38 12.51
C LYS A 122 -4.58 -16.77 12.80
N VAL A 123 -5.17 -17.17 13.92
CA VAL A 123 -6.37 -16.53 14.46
C VAL A 123 -5.93 -15.28 15.20
N THR A 124 -6.51 -14.15 14.82
CA THR A 124 -6.33 -12.87 15.51
C THR A 124 -7.68 -12.36 15.99
N GLN A 125 -7.66 -11.53 17.03
CA GLN A 125 -8.87 -10.87 17.48
C GLN A 125 -8.92 -9.48 16.84
N GLN A 126 -10.06 -9.15 16.24
CA GLN A 126 -10.29 -7.85 15.59
C GLN A 126 -11.61 -7.24 16.08
N MET A 127 -11.68 -5.91 15.98
CA MET A 127 -12.90 -5.17 16.26
C MET A 127 -13.96 -5.50 15.21
N TYR A 128 -15.14 -5.84 15.68
CA TYR A 128 -16.30 -6.17 14.86
C TYR A 128 -17.48 -5.32 15.28
N SER A 129 -18.16 -4.71 14.31
CA SER A 129 -19.40 -3.95 14.52
C SER A 129 -20.60 -4.88 14.34
N PRO A 130 -21.39 -5.13 15.40
CA PRO A 130 -22.62 -5.91 15.30
C PRO A 130 -23.71 -5.21 14.51
N THR A 131 -23.70 -3.87 14.46
CA THR A 131 -24.69 -3.07 13.71
C THR A 131 -24.42 -3.10 12.21
N ALA A 132 -23.15 -3.04 11.80
CA ALA A 132 -22.73 -3.06 10.41
C ALA A 132 -22.42 -4.48 9.88
N ASP A 133 -22.51 -5.50 10.73
CA ASP A 133 -22.22 -6.92 10.43
C ASP A 133 -20.86 -7.11 9.71
N ARG A 134 -19.82 -6.40 10.19
CA ARG A 134 -18.49 -6.45 9.58
C ARG A 134 -17.36 -6.21 10.58
N PHE A 135 -16.20 -6.78 10.27
CA PHE A 135 -14.94 -6.38 10.91
C PHE A 135 -14.58 -4.95 10.51
N LEU A 136 -14.06 -4.18 11.46
CA LEU A 136 -13.65 -2.81 11.25
C LEU A 136 -12.12 -2.74 11.25
N PRO A 137 -11.50 -2.39 10.11
CA PRO A 137 -10.12 -1.92 10.10
C PRO A 137 -9.91 -0.78 11.10
N ASP A 138 -8.70 -0.63 11.63
CA ASP A 138 -8.37 0.35 12.68
C ASP A 138 -8.83 1.78 12.36
N ARG A 139 -8.86 2.16 11.07
CA ARG A 139 -9.32 3.48 10.60
C ARG A 139 -10.83 3.73 10.77
N TYR A 140 -11.63 2.68 10.94
CA TYR A 140 -13.06 2.76 11.25
C TYR A 140 -13.35 2.65 12.75
N VAL A 141 -12.31 2.55 13.58
CA VAL A 141 -12.44 2.52 15.04
C VAL A 141 -11.90 3.83 15.62
N GLU A 142 -12.72 4.48 16.44
CA GLU A 142 -12.32 5.63 17.23
C GLU A 142 -12.58 5.37 18.71
N GLY A 143 -11.83 6.04 19.58
CA GLY A 143 -11.95 5.88 21.02
C GLY A 143 -11.15 6.93 21.78
N THR A 144 -11.10 6.76 23.09
CA THR A 144 -10.33 7.63 23.97
C THR A 144 -8.91 7.12 24.12
N CYS A 145 -7.94 7.98 23.80
CA CYS A 145 -6.51 7.70 23.95
C CYS A 145 -6.18 7.40 25.41
N PRO A 146 -5.60 6.23 25.75
CA PRO A 146 -5.25 5.89 27.13
C PRO A 146 -4.09 6.74 27.67
N VAL A 147 -3.29 7.36 26.80
CA VAL A 147 -2.11 8.16 27.18
C VAL A 147 -2.46 9.61 27.50
N CYS A 148 -3.26 10.26 26.66
CA CYS A 148 -3.53 11.70 26.77
C CYS A 148 -5.01 12.07 26.92
N GLY A 149 -5.92 11.09 26.95
CA GLY A 149 -7.37 11.32 27.11
C GLY A 149 -8.08 11.92 25.88
N TYR A 150 -7.43 11.98 24.72
CA TYR A 150 -8.06 12.48 23.50
C TYR A 150 -9.18 11.53 23.04
N THR A 151 -10.41 12.01 22.97
CA THR A 151 -11.63 11.16 22.82
C THR A 151 -11.93 10.67 21.40
N ARG A 152 -11.10 11.06 20.42
CA ARG A 152 -11.23 10.71 19.00
C ARG A 152 -9.93 10.13 18.43
N ALA A 153 -9.18 9.40 19.25
CA ALA A 153 -8.01 8.68 18.78
C ALA A 153 -8.43 7.56 17.84
N ARG A 154 -7.67 7.35 16.77
CA ARG A 154 -7.90 6.27 15.80
C ARG A 154 -7.31 4.97 16.32
N GLY A 155 -7.79 3.84 15.80
CA GLY A 155 -7.31 2.51 16.21
C GLY A 155 -5.82 2.26 15.97
N ASP A 156 -5.19 3.02 15.08
CA ASP A 156 -3.77 2.92 14.73
C ASP A 156 -2.90 4.02 15.38
N GLN A 157 -3.47 5.19 15.67
CA GLN A 157 -2.72 6.35 16.14
C GLN A 157 -3.60 7.39 16.85
N CYS A 158 -3.06 8.00 17.91
CA CYS A 158 -3.63 9.22 18.49
C CYS A 158 -3.09 10.47 17.79
N ASP A 159 -3.94 11.22 17.09
CA ASP A 159 -3.54 12.44 16.37
C ASP A 159 -3.17 13.61 17.31
N ASN A 160 -3.45 13.50 18.62
CA ASN A 160 -3.11 14.54 19.60
C ASN A 160 -1.71 14.36 20.22
N CYS A 161 -1.30 13.13 20.53
CA CYS A 161 0.00 12.85 21.15
C CYS A 161 0.95 12.00 20.30
N ASN A 162 0.52 11.64 19.08
CA ASN A 162 1.25 10.80 18.11
C ASN A 162 1.60 9.38 18.61
N THR A 163 1.03 8.92 19.72
CA THR A 163 1.15 7.53 20.16
C THR A 163 0.59 6.59 19.10
N LEU A 164 1.38 5.60 18.72
CA LEU A 164 0.97 4.50 17.85
C LEU A 164 0.39 3.37 18.72
N PHE A 165 -0.67 2.73 18.23
CA PHE A 165 -1.25 1.55 18.85
C PHE A 165 -0.98 0.34 17.96
N GLU A 166 -0.75 -0.81 18.57
CA GLU A 166 -0.68 -2.09 17.85
C GLU A 166 -2.08 -2.57 17.47
N SER A 167 -3.10 -2.19 18.25
CA SER A 167 -4.49 -2.56 17.99
C SER A 167 -5.47 -1.51 18.51
N ALA A 168 -6.60 -1.36 17.81
CA ALA A 168 -7.74 -0.60 18.29
C ALA A 168 -8.30 -1.08 19.65
N ALA A 169 -7.93 -2.28 20.11
CA ALA A 169 -8.26 -2.79 21.45
C ALA A 169 -7.57 -2.02 22.59
N GLU A 170 -6.53 -1.25 22.31
CA GLU A 170 -5.87 -0.39 23.30
C GLU A 170 -6.64 0.90 23.61
N LEU A 171 -7.61 1.26 22.75
CA LEU A 171 -8.45 2.43 22.98
C LEU A 171 -9.41 2.20 24.14
N LEU A 172 -9.61 3.23 24.95
CA LEU A 172 -10.69 3.26 25.92
C LEU A 172 -12.01 3.57 25.21
N GLU A 173 -13.06 2.81 25.51
CA GLU A 173 -14.40 2.97 24.90
C GLU A 173 -14.35 2.98 23.35
N PRO A 174 -13.83 1.92 22.71
CA PRO A 174 -13.76 1.84 21.26
C PRO A 174 -15.17 1.78 20.67
N ARG A 175 -15.42 2.60 19.67
CA ARG A 175 -16.69 2.72 18.96
C ARG A 175 -16.47 2.86 17.46
N SER A 176 -17.50 2.51 16.70
CA SER A 176 -17.45 2.67 15.24
C SER A 176 -17.46 4.14 14.86
N LYS A 177 -16.54 4.55 14.00
CA LYS A 177 -16.56 5.89 13.38
C LYS A 177 -17.79 6.13 12.49
N LEU A 178 -18.43 5.06 12.04
CA LEU A 178 -19.53 5.11 11.06
C LEU A 178 -20.85 5.53 11.71
N ASP A 179 -21.16 4.95 12.87
CA ASP A 179 -22.46 5.06 13.52
C ASP A 179 -22.39 5.20 15.05
N ASP A 180 -21.19 5.40 15.61
CA ASP A 180 -20.91 5.52 17.06
C ASP A 180 -21.31 4.27 17.88
N SER A 181 -21.57 3.15 17.21
CA SER A 181 -21.98 1.90 17.86
C SER A 181 -20.85 1.24 18.65
N ALA A 182 -21.22 0.50 19.69
CA ALA A 182 -20.30 -0.31 20.47
C ALA A 182 -19.72 -1.46 19.64
N LEU A 183 -18.43 -1.72 19.84
CA LEU A 183 -17.70 -2.78 19.15
C LEU A 183 -17.52 -4.01 20.04
N THR A 184 -17.35 -5.16 19.38
CA THR A 184 -17.03 -6.42 20.05
C THR A 184 -15.76 -7.00 19.45
N MET A 185 -14.93 -7.63 20.28
CA MET A 185 -13.79 -8.40 19.77
C MET A 185 -14.28 -9.76 19.27
N ARG A 186 -13.87 -10.13 18.06
CA ARG A 186 -14.15 -11.45 17.47
C ARG A 186 -12.90 -12.04 16.86
N ASP A 187 -12.83 -13.36 16.93
CA ASP A 187 -11.78 -14.15 16.31
C ASP A 187 -11.98 -14.20 14.79
N THR A 188 -10.91 -14.00 14.04
CA THR A 188 -10.86 -14.12 12.59
C THR A 188 -9.55 -14.79 12.17
N GLU A 189 -9.61 -15.70 11.21
CA GLU A 189 -8.45 -16.38 10.68
C GLU A 189 -7.89 -15.62 9.47
N HIS A 190 -6.60 -15.32 9.48
CA HIS A 190 -5.90 -14.65 8.39
C HIS A 190 -4.71 -15.47 7.91
N TYR A 191 -4.38 -15.33 6.63
CA TYR A 191 -3.10 -15.79 6.07
C TYR A 191 -2.02 -14.74 6.30
N PHE A 192 -0.84 -15.21 6.71
CA PHE A 192 0.37 -14.43 6.88
C PHE A 192 1.46 -14.98 5.96
N ILE A 193 2.30 -14.10 5.42
CA ILE A 193 3.49 -14.50 4.69
C ILE A 193 4.60 -14.82 5.70
N ASP A 194 5.23 -15.98 5.55
CA ASP A 194 6.41 -16.38 6.31
C ASP A 194 7.66 -15.68 5.75
N LEU A 195 7.82 -14.40 6.09
CA LEU A 195 8.95 -13.58 5.68
C LEU A 195 10.30 -14.16 6.14
N PRO A 196 10.45 -14.70 7.37
CA PRO A 196 11.70 -15.34 7.79
C PRO A 196 12.10 -16.49 6.86
N LYS A 197 11.15 -17.34 6.49
CA LYS A 197 11.41 -18.43 5.55
C LYS A 197 11.82 -17.92 4.16
N LEU A 198 11.30 -16.78 3.71
CA LEU A 198 11.72 -16.15 2.45
C LEU A 198 13.10 -15.49 2.57
N ALA A 199 13.43 -14.92 3.73
CA ALA A 199 14.72 -14.33 4.02
C ALA A 199 15.86 -15.36 3.86
N GLU A 200 15.67 -16.54 4.48
CA GLU A 200 16.60 -17.67 4.45
C GLU A 200 16.77 -18.30 3.05
N LEU A 201 15.79 -18.17 2.15
CA LEU A 201 15.84 -18.78 0.82
C LEU A 201 16.75 -18.07 -0.18
N GLY A 202 17.39 -16.97 0.22
CA GLY A 202 18.34 -16.26 -0.60
C GLY A 202 18.03 -14.78 -0.77
N LEU A 203 17.00 -14.22 -0.11
CA LEU A 203 16.78 -12.77 -0.10
C LEU A 203 17.95 -12.05 0.60
N ALA A 204 18.45 -12.62 1.70
CA ALA A 204 19.61 -12.09 2.43
C ALA A 204 20.90 -12.11 1.59
N GLU A 205 21.07 -13.10 0.70
CA GLU A 205 22.19 -13.19 -0.23
C GLU A 205 21.99 -12.23 -1.42
N TRP A 206 20.79 -12.20 -1.98
CA TRP A 206 20.42 -11.36 -3.13
C TRP A 206 20.63 -9.87 -2.87
N ILE A 207 20.31 -9.37 -1.67
CA ILE A 207 20.50 -7.96 -1.30
C ILE A 207 21.97 -7.58 -1.12
N GLN A 208 22.86 -8.56 -0.99
CA GLN A 208 24.30 -8.34 -0.90
C GLN A 208 24.98 -8.24 -2.27
N THR A 209 24.32 -8.69 -3.34
CA THR A 209 24.92 -8.77 -4.69
C THR A 209 24.27 -7.78 -5.67
N ASP A 210 25.08 -7.05 -6.43
CA ASP A 210 24.65 -6.19 -7.55
C ASP A 210 23.54 -5.19 -7.15
N LYS A 211 23.85 -4.36 -6.15
CA LYS A 211 22.95 -3.30 -5.62
C LYS A 211 23.66 -1.98 -5.40
N GLU A 212 24.90 -1.84 -5.85
CA GLU A 212 25.73 -0.65 -5.72
C GLU A 212 25.12 0.56 -6.47
N HIS A 213 24.24 0.28 -7.44
CA HIS A 213 23.46 1.29 -8.15
C HIS A 213 22.26 1.83 -7.34
N TRP A 214 21.93 1.21 -6.20
CA TRP A 214 20.89 1.73 -5.30
C TRP A 214 21.41 2.91 -4.49
N ARG A 215 20.50 3.77 -4.05
CA ARG A 215 20.86 4.86 -3.14
C ARG A 215 21.39 4.28 -1.83
N PRO A 216 22.53 4.74 -1.29
CA PRO A 216 23.16 4.14 -0.10
C PRO A 216 22.22 4.00 1.11
N GLN A 217 21.38 5.01 1.36
CA GLN A 217 20.42 4.97 2.46
C GLN A 217 19.33 3.89 2.30
N VAL A 218 18.93 3.59 1.05
CA VAL A 218 17.94 2.53 0.77
C VAL A 218 18.59 1.17 0.98
N LEU A 219 19.79 0.98 0.44
CA LEU A 219 20.52 -0.27 0.56
C LEU A 219 20.86 -0.60 2.01
N ASN A 220 21.36 0.37 2.77
CA ASN A 220 21.72 0.19 4.18
C ASN A 220 20.48 -0.10 5.03
N PHE A 221 19.39 0.65 4.85
CA PHE A 221 18.13 0.37 5.56
C PHE A 221 17.62 -1.04 5.26
N THR A 222 17.60 -1.43 3.98
CA THR A 222 17.11 -2.74 3.54
C THR A 222 17.97 -3.87 4.09
N ARG A 223 19.30 -3.71 4.12
CA ARG A 223 20.23 -4.70 4.69
C ARG A 223 20.03 -4.85 6.19
N ASN A 224 19.94 -3.75 6.93
CA ASN A 224 19.70 -3.80 8.37
C ASN A 224 18.38 -4.53 8.67
N PHE A 225 17.31 -4.20 7.93
CA PHE A 225 16.01 -4.81 8.14
C PHE A 225 15.99 -6.32 7.82
N ILE A 226 16.67 -6.74 6.73
CA ILE A 226 16.72 -8.16 6.31
C ILE A 226 17.70 -8.99 7.14
N ILE A 227 18.88 -8.45 7.45
CA ILE A 227 20.01 -9.21 7.98
C ILE A 227 20.13 -9.06 9.50
N ASP A 228 19.96 -7.83 10.01
CA ASP A 228 20.25 -7.52 11.42
C ASP A 228 19.01 -7.61 12.32
N GLU A 229 17.86 -7.13 11.83
CA GLU A 229 16.59 -7.15 12.57
C GLU A 229 15.81 -8.46 12.41
N GLY A 230 16.25 -9.34 11.49
CA GLY A 230 15.69 -10.66 11.31
C GLY A 230 14.25 -10.64 10.80
N LEU A 231 14.04 -9.99 9.65
CA LEU A 231 12.86 -10.21 8.81
C LEU A 231 12.54 -11.69 8.67
#